data_AF-A0AAX6HE19-F1
#
_entry.id   AF-A0AAX6HE19-F1
#
_cell.length_a   1.000
_cell.length_b   1.000
_cell.length_c   1.000
_cell.angle_alpha   90.00
_cell.angle_beta   90.00
_cell.angle_gamma   90.00
#
_symmetry.space_group_name_H-M   'P 1'
#
loop_
_entity.id
_entity.type
_entity.pdbx_description
1 polymer ?
#
loop_
_entity_poly.entity_id
_entity_poly.type
_entity_poly.pdbx_seq_one_letter_code
_entity_poly.pdbx_strand_id
1 'polypeptide(L)'
;MDDPTVGWSKERYDEIESKIVPFLKSSGYNVKKDVHFLPISGLVGSNMKTRLDKKVCGWWNGSCLFEILDSIEIPPRDPKGPLRMPIIDKYKDMGTVVMGKIESGSIREGDNLLIMPNKASVKVLGIQCDDNSEKWAGPGENVRVKLSGIEEDDILSGFVLSSVAKPIGVVSEFNAQLQILELLDNAIFTAGYKAILHIHAIVEECEIVELIEEIDMKKKKDDPKKKKAKRKPLL
;
A
#
# COMPACT_ATOMS: atom_id res chain seq x y z
N MET A 1 -8.14 23.35 -11.97
CA MET A 1 -7.66 24.76 -11.90
C MET A 1 -8.34 25.68 -12.92
N ASP A 2 -9.19 25.11 -13.76
CA ASP A 2 -9.85 25.65 -14.94
C ASP A 2 -11.26 26.19 -14.69
N ASP A 3 -11.80 26.00 -13.49
CA ASP A 3 -13.08 26.56 -13.11
C ASP A 3 -13.04 28.10 -13.17
N PRO A 4 -14.10 28.79 -13.66
CA PRO A 4 -14.14 30.24 -13.77
C PRO A 4 -13.89 30.98 -12.45
N THR A 5 -14.18 30.35 -11.30
CA THR A 5 -13.94 30.93 -9.98
C THR A 5 -12.47 30.93 -9.56
N VAL A 6 -11.64 30.09 -10.17
CA VAL A 6 -10.21 29.93 -9.85
C VAL A 6 -9.33 30.53 -10.94
N GLY A 7 -9.68 30.32 -12.21
CA GLY A 7 -9.02 30.95 -13.37
C GLY A 7 -7.50 30.78 -13.40
N TRP A 8 -6.97 29.61 -13.01
CA TRP A 8 -5.54 29.36 -12.87
C TRP A 8 -4.79 30.35 -11.94
N SER A 9 -5.46 30.89 -10.93
CA SER A 9 -4.86 31.81 -9.96
C SER A 9 -3.75 31.14 -9.14
N LYS A 10 -2.59 31.81 -9.08
CA LYS A 10 -1.45 31.39 -8.26
C LYS A 10 -1.76 31.47 -6.78
N GLU A 11 -2.49 32.51 -6.35
CA GLU A 11 -2.83 32.71 -4.93
C GLU A 11 -3.63 31.53 -4.37
N ARG A 12 -4.58 31.03 -5.17
CA ARG A 12 -5.38 29.86 -4.79
C ARG A 12 -4.54 28.58 -4.73
N TYR A 13 -3.60 28.42 -5.65
CA TYR A 13 -2.67 27.30 -5.64
C TYR A 13 -1.78 27.32 -4.38
N ASP A 14 -1.15 28.46 -4.10
CA ASP A 14 -0.27 28.64 -2.93
C ASP A 14 -1.06 28.45 -1.61
N GLU A 15 -2.32 28.89 -1.55
CA GLU A 15 -3.20 28.65 -0.41
C GLU A 15 -3.45 27.15 -0.18
N ILE A 16 -3.77 26.39 -1.23
CA ILE A 16 -4.03 24.95 -1.15
C ILE A 16 -2.75 24.21 -0.74
N GLU A 17 -1.61 24.55 -1.34
CA GLU A 17 -0.31 23.97 -0.97
C GLU A 17 -0.04 24.22 0.52
N SER A 18 -0.20 25.45 1.00
CA SER A 18 0.03 25.80 2.40
C SER A 18 -0.86 25.04 3.39
N LYS A 19 -2.09 24.67 2.99
CA LYS A 19 -3.03 23.90 3.82
C LYS A 19 -2.73 22.41 3.83
N ILE A 20 -2.24 21.86 2.72
CA ILE A 20 -1.94 20.42 2.59
C ILE A 20 -0.59 20.06 3.21
N VAL A 21 0.40 20.95 3.12
CA VAL A 21 1.77 20.71 3.61
C VAL A 21 1.82 20.30 5.11
N PRO A 22 1.07 20.93 6.04
CA PRO A 22 1.01 20.50 7.44
C PRO A 22 0.47 19.07 7.60
N PHE A 23 -0.57 18.70 6.85
CA PHE A 23 -1.21 17.38 6.92
C PHE A 23 -0.30 16.25 6.40
N LEU A 24 0.45 16.52 5.33
CA LEU A 24 1.44 15.56 4.82
C LEU A 24 2.61 15.37 5.78
N LYS A 25 3.05 16.45 6.43
CA LYS A 25 4.09 16.39 7.47
C LYS A 25 3.64 15.63 8.71
N SER A 26 2.39 15.82 9.17
CA SER A 26 1.87 15.08 10.33
C SER A 26 1.73 13.59 10.03
N SER A 27 1.40 13.23 8.79
CA SER A 27 1.32 11.84 8.32
C SER A 27 2.70 11.18 8.12
N GLY A 28 3.80 11.92 8.28
CA GLY A 28 5.17 11.40 8.19
C GLY A 28 5.82 11.45 6.81
N TYR A 29 5.19 12.08 5.81
CA TYR A 29 5.77 12.23 4.47
C TYR A 29 6.80 13.36 4.43
N ASN A 30 7.89 13.14 3.69
CA ASN A 30 8.85 14.20 3.44
C ASN A 30 8.42 15.05 2.24
N VAL A 31 7.68 16.12 2.52
CA VAL A 31 7.11 17.03 1.51
C VAL A 31 8.13 17.54 0.48
N LYS A 32 9.41 17.65 0.84
CA LYS A 32 10.44 18.14 -0.10
C LYS A 32 10.95 17.09 -1.08
N LYS A 33 10.82 15.81 -0.75
CA LYS A 33 11.40 14.71 -1.54
C LYS A 33 10.34 13.83 -2.18
N ASP A 34 9.27 13.55 -1.45
CA ASP A 34 8.31 12.51 -1.82
C ASP A 34 7.01 13.08 -2.41
N VAL A 35 6.84 14.41 -2.39
CA VAL A 35 5.60 15.08 -2.78
C VAL A 35 5.87 16.08 -3.88
N HIS A 36 5.14 15.92 -4.99
CA HIS A 36 5.12 16.87 -6.09
C HIS A 36 3.73 17.50 -6.18
N PHE A 37 3.65 18.82 -6.04
CA PHE A 37 2.42 19.57 -6.28
C PHE A 37 2.36 19.97 -7.75
N LEU A 38 1.23 19.71 -8.41
CA LEU A 38 1.01 20.09 -9.81
C LEU A 38 -0.36 20.75 -9.99
N PRO A 39 -0.44 21.88 -10.70
CA PRO A 39 -1.71 22.43 -11.15
C PRO A 39 -2.17 21.64 -12.39
N ILE A 40 -3.32 20.97 -12.29
CA ILE A 40 -3.93 20.21 -13.39
C ILE A 40 -5.39 20.64 -13.64
N SER A 41 -5.87 20.40 -14.85
CA SER A 41 -7.30 20.44 -15.21
C SER A 41 -7.70 19.09 -15.78
N GLY A 42 -8.64 18.43 -15.12
CA GLY A 42 -9.20 17.15 -15.55
C GLY A 42 -10.07 17.28 -16.80
N LEU A 43 -10.87 18.34 -16.89
CA LEU A 43 -11.85 18.53 -17.96
C LEU A 43 -11.20 18.91 -19.30
N VAL A 44 -10.25 19.83 -19.26
CA VAL A 44 -9.54 20.32 -20.46
C VAL A 44 -8.29 19.47 -20.75
N GLY A 45 -7.86 18.64 -19.81
CA GLY A 45 -6.66 17.80 -19.93
C GLY A 45 -5.35 18.61 -19.86
N SER A 46 -5.39 19.83 -19.30
CA SER A 46 -4.21 20.70 -19.22
C SER A 46 -3.20 20.19 -18.20
N ASN A 47 -1.91 20.30 -18.54
CA ASN A 47 -0.76 19.82 -17.76
C ASN A 47 -0.67 18.31 -17.52
N MET A 48 -1.43 17.51 -18.28
CA MET A 48 -1.36 16.05 -18.21
C MET A 48 -0.18 15.54 -19.05
N LYS A 49 -0.37 15.40 -20.37
CA LYS A 49 0.65 14.88 -21.28
C LYS A 49 1.63 15.95 -21.75
N THR A 50 1.11 17.11 -22.13
CA THR A 50 1.91 18.26 -22.57
C THR A 50 2.06 19.26 -21.43
N ARG A 51 3.21 19.94 -21.39
CA ARG A 51 3.43 21.05 -20.46
C ARG A 51 2.39 22.15 -20.71
N LEU A 52 2.01 22.84 -19.64
CA LEU A 52 1.13 24.00 -19.72
C LEU A 52 1.71 25.07 -20.64
N ASP A 53 0.89 25.55 -21.56
CA ASP A 53 1.21 26.75 -22.31
C ASP A 53 1.27 27.95 -21.38
N LYS A 54 2.33 28.75 -21.49
CA LYS A 54 2.51 29.99 -20.72
C LYS A 54 1.38 31.01 -20.91
N LYS A 55 0.56 30.83 -21.95
CA LYS A 55 -0.65 31.63 -22.21
C LYS A 55 -1.79 31.30 -21.24
N VAL A 56 -1.89 30.06 -20.79
CA VAL A 56 -2.92 29.59 -19.85
C VAL A 56 -2.48 29.85 -18.42
N CYS A 57 -1.21 29.59 -18.13
CA CYS A 57 -0.64 29.75 -16.80
C CYS A 57 0.78 30.32 -16.90
N GLY A 58 0.92 31.64 -16.84
CA GLY A 58 2.21 32.31 -17.01
C GLY A 58 3.19 32.10 -15.85
N TRP A 59 2.69 31.72 -14.66
CA TRP A 59 3.50 31.54 -13.46
C TRP A 59 4.04 30.12 -13.28
N TRP A 60 3.48 29.13 -13.98
CA TRP A 60 3.90 27.74 -13.87
C TRP A 60 4.87 27.38 -15.00
N ASN A 61 6.10 26.99 -14.63
CA ASN A 61 7.12 26.50 -15.57
C ASN A 61 7.56 25.07 -15.21
N GLY A 62 6.79 24.35 -14.39
CA GLY A 62 7.12 23.00 -13.95
C GLY A 62 6.83 21.93 -15.02
N SER A 63 7.26 20.70 -14.73
CA SER A 63 6.97 19.52 -15.54
C SER A 63 5.48 19.18 -15.57
N CYS A 64 5.06 18.43 -16.58
CA CYS A 64 3.71 17.87 -16.68
C CYS A 64 3.58 16.59 -15.85
N LEU A 65 2.35 16.11 -15.67
CA LEU A 65 2.08 14.91 -14.89
C LEU A 65 2.87 13.68 -15.37
N PHE A 66 2.91 13.44 -16.68
CA PHE A 66 3.61 12.27 -17.24
C PHE A 66 5.13 12.36 -17.02
N GLU A 67 5.73 13.54 -17.23
CA GLU A 67 7.17 13.73 -16.96
C GLU A 67 7.52 13.45 -15.50
N ILE A 68 6.63 13.83 -14.57
CA ILE A 68 6.85 13.55 -13.15
C ILE A 68 6.69 12.06 -12.88
N LEU A 69 5.65 11.41 -13.40
CA LEU A 69 5.47 9.97 -13.25
C LEU A 69 6.68 9.17 -13.79
N ASP A 70 7.25 9.58 -14.92
CA ASP A 70 8.45 8.98 -15.51
C ASP A 70 9.72 9.24 -14.66
N SER A 71 9.75 10.34 -13.90
CA SER A 71 10.88 10.67 -13.02
C SER A 71 10.86 9.94 -11.68
N ILE A 72 9.74 9.30 -11.32
CA ILE A 72 9.61 8.59 -10.04
C ILE A 72 10.50 7.34 -10.08
N GLU A 73 11.45 7.26 -9.16
CA GLU A 73 12.28 6.08 -8.98
C GLU A 73 11.42 4.92 -8.44
N ILE A 74 11.32 3.86 -9.23
CA ILE A 74 10.62 2.64 -8.82
C ILE A 74 11.51 1.88 -7.84
N PRO A 75 11.01 1.52 -6.64
CA PRO A 75 11.80 0.76 -5.68
C PRO A 75 12.21 -0.58 -6.28
N PRO A 76 13.45 -1.05 -6.03
CA PRO A 76 13.92 -2.31 -6.56
C PRO A 76 13.06 -3.45 -6.02
N ARG A 77 12.46 -4.21 -6.93
CA ARG A 77 11.70 -5.41 -6.58
C ARG A 77 12.59 -6.62 -6.76
N ASP A 78 12.49 -7.58 -5.84
CA ASP A 78 13.26 -8.82 -5.92
C ASP A 78 12.47 -9.91 -6.66
N PRO A 79 12.81 -10.22 -7.93
CA PRO A 79 12.14 -11.27 -8.69
C PRO A 79 12.57 -12.68 -8.25
N LYS A 80 13.70 -12.82 -7.56
CA LYS A 80 14.23 -14.11 -7.09
C LYS A 80 13.80 -14.45 -5.66
N GLY A 81 13.12 -13.50 -5.01
CA GLY A 81 12.52 -13.70 -3.69
C GLY A 81 11.42 -14.76 -3.68
N PRO A 82 10.98 -15.20 -2.49
CA PRO A 82 9.84 -16.10 -2.38
C PRO A 82 8.57 -15.40 -2.91
N LEU A 83 7.78 -16.12 -3.71
CA LEU A 83 6.53 -15.58 -4.26
C LEU A 83 5.60 -15.13 -3.13
N ARG A 84 5.13 -13.90 -3.23
CA ARG A 84 4.06 -13.34 -2.37
C ARG A 84 3.12 -12.52 -3.24
N MET A 85 1.89 -12.98 -3.38
CA MET A 85 0.84 -12.30 -4.12
C MET A 85 -0.43 -12.24 -3.24
N PRO A 86 -0.71 -11.10 -2.60
CA PRO A 86 -1.99 -10.87 -1.96
C PRO A 86 -3.12 -10.90 -2.99
N ILE A 87 -4.16 -11.66 -2.70
CA ILE A 87 -5.37 -11.78 -3.49
C ILE A 87 -6.26 -10.59 -3.11
N ILE A 88 -6.61 -9.78 -4.10
CA ILE A 88 -7.50 -8.62 -3.92
C ILE A 88 -8.94 -9.07 -4.17
N ASP A 89 -9.14 -9.88 -5.20
CA ASP A 89 -10.46 -10.31 -5.64
C ASP A 89 -10.39 -11.70 -6.29
N LYS A 90 -11.54 -12.37 -6.40
CA LYS A 90 -11.68 -13.73 -6.93
C LYS A 90 -13.00 -13.86 -7.69
N TYR A 91 -13.02 -14.72 -8.70
CA TYR A 91 -14.25 -15.08 -9.39
C TYR A 91 -14.09 -16.44 -10.09
N LYS A 92 -15.21 -17.06 -10.45
CA LYS A 92 -15.24 -18.32 -11.20
C LYS A 92 -15.34 -18.10 -12.70
N ASP A 93 -14.38 -18.68 -13.44
CA ASP A 93 -14.37 -18.72 -14.90
C ASP A 93 -13.73 -20.03 -15.40
N MET A 94 -14.57 -21.04 -15.67
CA MET A 94 -14.16 -22.41 -16.01
C MET A 94 -13.00 -22.92 -15.12
N GLY A 95 -13.11 -22.64 -13.82
CA GLY A 95 -12.04 -22.74 -12.81
C GLY A 95 -12.08 -21.55 -11.86
N THR A 96 -11.18 -21.51 -10.88
CA THR A 96 -11.09 -20.41 -9.91
C THR A 96 -10.04 -19.42 -10.39
N VAL A 97 -10.43 -18.17 -10.64
CA VAL A 97 -9.51 -17.10 -11.04
C VAL A 97 -9.34 -16.14 -9.87
N VAL A 98 -8.09 -15.85 -9.54
CA VAL A 98 -7.73 -14.89 -8.48
C VAL A 98 -6.99 -13.72 -9.08
N MET A 99 -7.32 -12.52 -8.60
CA MET A 99 -6.72 -11.27 -9.01
C MET A 99 -5.87 -10.72 -7.87
N GLY A 100 -4.67 -10.26 -8.19
CA GLY A 100 -3.79 -9.71 -7.18
C GLY A 100 -2.53 -9.11 -7.77
N LYS A 101 -1.77 -8.46 -6.90
CA LYS A 101 -0.49 -7.88 -7.25
C LYS A 101 0.63 -8.76 -6.72
N ILE A 102 1.61 -9.06 -7.56
CA ILE A 102 2.79 -9.80 -7.11
C ILE A 102 3.67 -8.83 -6.33
N GLU A 103 3.87 -8.98 -5.04
CA GLU A 103 4.76 -8.07 -4.28
C GLU A 103 6.22 -8.51 -4.35
N SER A 104 6.47 -9.82 -4.43
CA SER A 104 7.82 -10.40 -4.52
C SER A 104 7.79 -11.75 -5.22
N GLY A 105 8.91 -12.12 -5.85
CA GLY A 105 9.05 -13.37 -6.61
C GLY A 105 8.44 -13.31 -8.01
N SER A 106 8.38 -14.46 -8.66
CA SER A 106 7.80 -14.63 -10.00
C SER A 106 6.90 -15.86 -10.04
N ILE A 107 5.87 -15.82 -10.87
CA ILE A 107 4.94 -16.93 -11.09
C ILE A 107 5.02 -17.40 -12.54
N ARG A 108 4.92 -18.70 -12.77
CA ARG A 108 4.86 -19.29 -14.11
C ARG A 108 3.67 -20.22 -14.26
N GLU A 109 3.21 -20.36 -15.49
CA GLU A 109 2.20 -21.34 -15.84
C GLU A 109 2.70 -22.77 -15.51
N GLY A 110 1.86 -23.56 -14.84
CA GLY A 110 2.19 -24.90 -14.38
C GLY A 110 2.83 -24.99 -13.00
N ASP A 111 3.18 -23.86 -12.36
CA ASP A 111 3.75 -23.85 -11.01
C ASP A 111 2.76 -24.35 -9.97
N ASN A 112 3.29 -25.05 -8.96
CA ASN A 112 2.55 -25.43 -7.76
C ASN A 112 2.82 -24.40 -6.67
N LEU A 113 1.75 -23.83 -6.11
CA LEU A 113 1.77 -22.79 -5.09
C LEU A 113 0.90 -23.16 -3.89
N LEU A 114 1.03 -22.39 -2.82
CA LEU A 114 0.23 -22.52 -1.61
C LEU A 114 -0.57 -21.25 -1.35
N ILE A 115 -1.88 -21.40 -1.15
CA ILE A 115 -2.71 -20.32 -0.63
C ILE A 115 -2.66 -20.36 0.89
N MET A 116 -2.23 -19.25 1.47
CA MET A 116 -2.23 -19.02 2.92
C MET A 116 -3.36 -18.04 3.27
N PRO A 117 -4.09 -18.26 4.37
CA PRO A 117 -3.73 -19.09 5.53
C PRO A 117 -4.14 -20.57 5.46
N ASN A 118 -5.02 -20.96 4.54
CA ASN A 118 -5.61 -22.31 4.51
C ASN A 118 -4.63 -23.46 4.14
N LYS A 119 -3.40 -23.14 3.73
CA LYS A 119 -2.38 -24.10 3.26
C LYS A 119 -2.87 -24.97 2.10
N ALA A 120 -3.79 -24.45 1.30
CA ALA A 120 -4.34 -25.16 0.15
C ALA A 120 -3.31 -25.18 -0.97
N SER A 121 -3.03 -26.38 -1.49
CA SER A 121 -2.12 -26.57 -2.62
C SER A 121 -2.84 -26.35 -3.93
N VAL A 122 -2.35 -25.41 -4.72
CA VAL A 122 -2.97 -25.01 -5.98
C VAL A 122 -1.96 -25.08 -7.12
N LYS A 123 -2.46 -25.39 -8.31
CA LYS A 123 -1.67 -25.37 -9.53
C LYS A 123 -2.10 -24.22 -10.43
N VAL A 124 -1.13 -23.49 -10.96
CA VAL A 124 -1.35 -22.40 -11.91
C VAL A 124 -1.64 -23.00 -13.29
N LEU A 125 -2.84 -22.76 -13.81
CA LEU A 125 -3.23 -23.19 -15.16
C LEU A 125 -2.92 -22.13 -16.22
N GLY A 126 -2.94 -20.86 -15.85
CA GLY A 126 -2.73 -19.76 -16.77
C GLY A 126 -2.60 -18.45 -16.02
N ILE A 127 -1.86 -17.52 -16.61
CA ILE A 127 -1.65 -16.18 -16.08
C ILE A 127 -2.11 -15.19 -17.15
N GLN A 128 -2.91 -14.22 -16.75
CA GLN A 128 -3.33 -13.13 -17.61
C GLN A 128 -2.85 -11.82 -16.99
N CYS A 129 -2.01 -11.08 -17.72
CA CYS A 129 -1.61 -9.74 -17.36
C CYS A 129 -2.44 -8.77 -18.18
N ASP A 130 -3.25 -7.94 -17.51
CA ASP A 130 -4.31 -7.17 -18.15
C ASP A 130 -5.16 -8.10 -19.04
N ASP A 131 -5.25 -7.86 -20.35
CA ASP A 131 -6.03 -8.67 -21.29
C ASP A 131 -5.21 -9.74 -22.05
N ASN A 132 -3.90 -9.81 -21.82
CA ASN A 132 -3.02 -10.74 -22.53
C ASN A 132 -2.71 -11.98 -21.68
N SER A 133 -2.74 -13.15 -22.31
CA SER A 133 -2.27 -14.39 -21.67
C SER A 133 -0.76 -14.45 -21.72
N GLU A 134 -0.13 -14.52 -20.55
CA GLU A 134 1.32 -14.55 -20.38
C GLU A 134 1.76 -15.87 -19.75
N LYS A 135 2.98 -16.32 -20.07
CA LYS A 135 3.54 -17.57 -19.52
C LYS A 135 4.16 -17.39 -18.14
N TRP A 136 4.53 -16.15 -17.81
CA TRP A 136 5.17 -15.80 -16.56
C TRP A 136 4.82 -14.36 -16.20
N ALA A 137 4.85 -14.04 -14.91
CA ALA A 137 4.68 -12.68 -14.42
C ALA A 137 5.66 -12.37 -13.29
N GLY A 138 6.08 -11.10 -13.23
CA GLY A 138 7.09 -10.59 -12.33
C GLY A 138 6.53 -9.74 -11.19
N PRO A 139 7.40 -9.27 -10.29
CA PRO A 139 6.96 -8.48 -9.15
C PRO A 139 6.44 -7.09 -9.56
N GLY A 140 5.24 -6.82 -9.07
CA GLY A 140 4.41 -5.63 -9.08
C GLY A 140 3.67 -5.37 -10.39
N GLU A 141 3.48 -6.42 -11.16
CA GLU A 141 2.39 -6.57 -12.12
C GLU A 141 1.10 -6.97 -11.39
N ASN A 142 -0.02 -6.48 -11.90
CA ASN A 142 -1.35 -6.95 -11.48
C ASN A 142 -1.75 -8.08 -12.42
N VAL A 143 -2.01 -9.25 -11.86
CA VAL A 143 -2.25 -10.46 -12.65
C VAL A 143 -3.54 -11.15 -12.23
N ARG A 144 -4.18 -11.77 -13.22
CA ARG A 144 -5.28 -12.71 -13.03
C ARG A 144 -4.72 -14.12 -13.21
N VAL A 145 -4.74 -14.91 -12.16
CA VAL A 145 -4.15 -16.25 -12.14
C VAL A 145 -5.28 -17.26 -12.08
N LYS A 146 -5.34 -18.14 -13.07
CA LYS A 146 -6.27 -19.25 -13.09
C LYS A 146 -5.68 -20.41 -12.32
N LEU A 147 -6.40 -20.88 -11.30
CA LEU A 147 -5.97 -21.91 -10.37
C LEU A 147 -6.79 -23.20 -10.54
N SER A 148 -6.14 -24.32 -10.25
CA SER A 148 -6.75 -25.64 -10.14
C SER A 148 -6.48 -26.23 -8.76
N GLY A 149 -7.42 -27.03 -8.26
CA GLY A 149 -7.33 -27.72 -6.97
C GLY A 149 -7.95 -26.96 -5.80
N ILE A 150 -8.67 -25.85 -6.06
CA ILE A 150 -9.41 -25.11 -5.04
C ILE A 150 -10.69 -24.51 -5.62
N GLU A 151 -11.72 -24.43 -4.78
CA GLU A 151 -12.97 -23.77 -5.13
C GLU A 151 -12.92 -22.29 -4.77
N GLU A 152 -13.79 -21.49 -5.39
CA GLU A 152 -13.90 -20.06 -5.11
C GLU A 152 -14.27 -19.79 -3.64
N ASP A 153 -15.11 -20.65 -3.05
CA ASP A 153 -15.64 -20.49 -1.69
C ASP A 153 -14.55 -20.65 -0.63
N ASP A 154 -13.46 -21.37 -0.92
CA ASP A 154 -12.35 -21.63 -0.01
C ASP A 154 -11.30 -20.50 0.04
N ILE A 155 -11.41 -19.51 -0.84
CA ILE A 155 -10.48 -18.37 -0.94
C ILE A 155 -11.18 -17.14 -0.36
N LEU A 156 -10.49 -16.25 0.33
CA LEU A 156 -11.04 -14.94 0.70
C LEU A 156 -10.13 -13.83 0.17
N SER A 157 -10.72 -12.65 -0.07
CA SER A 157 -9.94 -11.44 -0.34
C SER A 157 -9.01 -11.17 0.83
N GLY A 158 -7.74 -10.93 0.53
CA GLY A 158 -6.67 -10.78 1.50
C GLY A 158 -5.82 -12.03 1.71
N PHE A 159 -6.26 -13.21 1.26
CA PHE A 159 -5.40 -14.41 1.26
C PHE A 159 -4.15 -14.19 0.39
N VAL A 160 -3.08 -14.91 0.68
CA VAL A 160 -1.79 -14.72 0.01
C VAL A 160 -1.38 -16.00 -0.72
N LEU A 161 -1.19 -15.88 -2.03
CA LEU A 161 -0.50 -16.88 -2.84
C LEU A 161 0.99 -16.83 -2.51
N SER A 162 1.54 -17.98 -2.10
CA SER A 162 2.90 -18.13 -1.62
C SER A 162 3.62 -19.32 -2.25
N SER A 163 4.96 -19.27 -2.25
CA SER A 163 5.79 -20.38 -2.72
C SER A 163 5.74 -21.57 -1.76
N VAL A 164 5.72 -22.79 -2.31
CA VAL A 164 5.75 -24.05 -1.54
C VAL A 164 7.02 -24.19 -0.71
N ALA A 165 8.17 -23.75 -1.24
CA ALA A 165 9.46 -23.92 -0.58
C ALA A 165 9.65 -22.97 0.63
N LYS A 166 9.00 -21.80 0.59
CA LYS A 166 9.07 -20.78 1.64
C LYS A 166 7.67 -20.17 1.83
N PRO A 167 6.75 -20.90 2.49
CA PRO A 167 5.40 -20.41 2.72
C PRO A 167 5.43 -19.19 3.66
N ILE A 168 4.43 -18.32 3.54
CA ILE A 168 4.29 -17.19 4.45
C ILE A 168 3.86 -17.68 5.84
N GLY A 169 4.45 -17.12 6.90
CA GLY A 169 4.05 -17.42 8.27
C GLY A 169 2.68 -16.80 8.58
N VAL A 170 1.78 -17.59 9.14
CA VAL A 170 0.47 -17.11 9.62
C VAL A 170 0.56 -17.06 11.14
N VAL A 171 0.23 -15.91 11.71
CA VAL A 171 0.27 -15.66 13.15
C VAL A 171 -1.02 -14.98 13.59
N SER A 172 -1.48 -15.29 14.79
CA SER A 172 -2.59 -14.59 15.44
C SER A 172 -2.12 -13.39 16.26
N GLU A 173 -0.85 -13.38 16.66
CA GLU A 173 -0.25 -12.36 17.53
C GLU A 173 1.11 -11.94 16.99
N PHE A 174 1.38 -10.64 17.01
CA PHE A 174 2.66 -10.08 16.60
C PHE A 174 2.93 -8.77 17.33
N ASN A 175 4.22 -8.46 17.51
CA ASN A 175 4.65 -7.19 18.08
C ASN A 175 4.79 -6.16 16.96
N ALA A 176 4.16 -5.00 17.12
CA ALA A 176 4.22 -3.90 16.17
C ALA A 176 4.56 -2.59 16.87
N GLN A 177 5.29 -1.72 16.16
CA GLN A 177 5.43 -0.33 16.56
C GLN A 177 4.30 0.47 15.94
N LEU A 178 3.48 1.10 16.78
CA LEU A 178 2.34 1.91 16.35
C LEU A 178 2.67 3.39 16.52
N GLN A 179 2.37 4.19 15.50
CA GLN A 179 2.34 5.64 15.59
C GLN A 179 0.89 6.09 15.57
N ILE A 180 0.45 6.68 16.69
CA ILE A 180 -0.90 7.21 16.81
C ILE A 180 -0.92 8.60 16.17
N LEU A 181 -1.70 8.76 15.10
CA LEU A 181 -1.83 10.04 14.39
C LEU A 181 -2.89 10.93 15.05
N GLU A 182 -4.10 10.41 15.17
CA GLU A 182 -5.24 11.10 15.77
C GLU A 182 -6.08 10.05 16.50
N LEU A 183 -6.46 10.35 17.74
CA LEU A 183 -7.46 9.59 18.48
C LEU A 183 -8.73 10.43 18.48
N LEU A 184 -9.87 9.74 18.40
CA LEU A 184 -11.15 10.38 18.69
C LEU A 184 -11.10 10.99 20.09
N ASP A 185 -11.69 12.17 20.27
CA ASP A 185 -11.58 12.99 21.51
C ASP A 185 -11.94 12.25 22.81
N ASN A 186 -12.60 11.10 22.74
CA ASN A 186 -13.02 10.28 23.88
C ASN A 186 -12.42 8.85 23.89
N ALA A 187 -11.53 8.51 22.96
CA ALA A 187 -10.93 7.19 22.85
C ALA A 187 -9.59 7.14 23.60
N ILE A 188 -9.53 6.34 24.67
CA ILE A 188 -8.28 6.05 25.39
C ILE A 188 -7.69 4.77 24.82
N PHE A 189 -6.47 4.87 24.27
CA PHE A 189 -5.74 3.72 23.77
C PHE A 189 -5.13 2.93 24.93
N THR A 190 -5.73 1.79 25.25
CA THR A 190 -5.36 0.93 26.39
C THR A 190 -5.25 -0.54 25.97
N ALA A 191 -4.66 -1.38 26.83
CA ALA A 191 -4.76 -2.83 26.65
C ALA A 191 -6.23 -3.26 26.68
N GLY A 192 -6.63 -4.13 25.75
CA GLY A 192 -8.01 -4.50 25.46
C GLY A 192 -8.70 -3.59 24.44
N TYR A 193 -8.02 -2.57 23.90
CA TYR A 193 -8.59 -1.74 22.85
C TYR A 193 -8.77 -2.55 21.56
N LYS A 194 -9.99 -2.54 21.03
CA LYS A 194 -10.36 -3.20 19.79
C LYS A 194 -10.25 -2.22 18.64
N ALA A 195 -9.58 -2.64 17.57
CA ALA A 195 -9.38 -1.86 16.37
C ALA A 195 -9.62 -2.72 15.12
N ILE A 196 -9.79 -2.07 13.98
CA ILE A 196 -9.80 -2.75 12.68
C ILE A 196 -8.38 -2.63 12.11
N LEU A 197 -7.76 -3.77 11.86
CA LEU A 197 -6.44 -3.89 11.26
C LEU A 197 -6.59 -4.03 9.75
N HIS A 198 -6.02 -3.06 9.04
CA HIS A 198 -5.91 -3.10 7.58
C HIS A 198 -4.50 -3.53 7.19
N ILE A 199 -4.35 -4.70 6.57
CA ILE A 199 -3.07 -5.19 6.02
C ILE A 199 -3.30 -5.62 4.57
N HIS A 200 -2.70 -4.88 3.62
CA HIS A 200 -2.93 -5.08 2.19
C HIS A 200 -4.43 -5.08 1.84
N ALA A 201 -4.99 -6.23 1.45
CA ALA A 201 -6.41 -6.39 1.14
C ALA A 201 -7.20 -7.05 2.29
N ILE A 202 -6.55 -7.42 3.39
CA ILE A 202 -7.18 -7.97 4.59
C ILE A 202 -7.70 -6.81 5.46
N VAL A 203 -8.92 -6.98 5.94
CA VAL A 203 -9.54 -6.12 6.96
C VAL A 203 -10.08 -7.04 8.05
N GLU A 204 -9.46 -7.01 9.21
CA GLU A 204 -9.79 -7.90 10.34
C GLU A 204 -9.91 -7.12 11.64
N GLU A 205 -10.77 -7.57 12.56
CA GLU A 205 -10.82 -7.02 13.91
C GLU A 205 -9.63 -7.53 14.71
N CYS A 206 -8.89 -6.63 15.35
CA CYS A 206 -7.77 -6.96 16.22
C CYS A 206 -7.96 -6.34 17.61
N GLU A 207 -7.30 -6.95 18.59
CA GLU A 207 -7.29 -6.46 19.97
C GLU A 207 -5.84 -6.22 20.40
N ILE A 208 -5.61 -5.10 21.06
CA ILE A 208 -4.30 -4.78 21.62
C ILE A 208 -4.18 -5.48 22.96
N VAL A 209 -3.45 -6.58 22.99
CA VAL A 209 -3.26 -7.39 24.20
C VAL A 209 -2.47 -6.63 25.26
N GLU A 210 -1.34 -6.03 24.88
CA GLU A 210 -0.45 -5.33 25.80
C GLU A 210 0.26 -4.16 25.14
N LEU A 211 0.51 -3.11 25.94
CA LEU A 211 1.35 -1.97 25.56
C LEU A 211 2.74 -2.18 26.19
N ILE A 212 3.72 -2.53 25.36
CA ILE A 212 5.05 -2.93 25.82
C ILE A 212 5.89 -1.72 26.22
N GLU A 213 6.04 -0.76 25.30
CA GLU A 213 6.92 0.40 25.48
C GLU A 213 6.38 1.62 24.72
N GLU A 214 6.53 2.79 25.31
CA GLU A 214 6.25 4.08 24.66
C GLU A 214 7.55 4.66 24.10
N ILE A 215 7.59 4.90 22.78
CA ILE A 215 8.78 5.40 22.08
C ILE A 215 8.55 6.85 21.66
N ASP A 216 9.32 7.78 22.25
CA ASP A 216 9.31 9.18 21.86
C ASP A 216 10.16 9.41 20.60
N MET A 217 9.50 9.67 19.46
CA MET A 217 10.13 9.86 18.16
C MET A 217 11.09 11.06 18.11
N LYS A 218 10.99 12.03 19.03
CA LYS A 218 11.83 13.23 19.05
C LYS A 218 13.17 13.03 19.77
N LYS A 219 13.31 12.01 20.62
CA LYS A 219 14.52 11.72 21.40
C LYS A 219 15.42 10.65 20.77
N LYS A 220 15.46 10.54 19.43
CA LYS A 220 16.48 9.72 18.75
C LYS A 220 17.83 10.44 18.70
N LYS A 221 18.44 10.64 19.87
CA LYS A 221 19.89 10.73 20.10
C LYS A 221 20.13 10.59 21.62
N ASP A 222 20.99 9.63 21.96
CA ASP A 222 21.51 9.24 23.29
C ASP A 222 20.66 8.24 24.11
N ASP A 223 20.95 6.92 23.99
CA ASP A 223 22.01 6.23 24.78
C ASP A 223 21.67 4.71 24.93
N PRO A 224 22.56 3.76 24.57
CA PRO A 224 22.37 2.35 24.86
C PRO A 224 22.78 2.05 26.31
N LYS A 225 21.79 1.96 27.21
CA LYS A 225 21.75 1.27 28.53
C LYS A 225 21.11 2.16 29.61
N LYS A 226 20.17 1.54 30.34
CA LYS A 226 19.44 1.96 31.57
C LYS A 226 18.00 2.39 31.23
N LYS A 227 16.93 1.80 31.77
CA LYS A 227 16.73 1.18 33.09
C LYS A 227 15.69 0.06 32.99
N LYS A 228 15.90 -1.04 33.72
CA LYS A 228 14.82 -1.96 34.12
C LYS A 228 13.68 -1.13 34.73
N ALA A 229 12.58 -0.94 34.01
CA ALA A 229 11.38 -0.32 34.54
C ALA A 229 10.68 -1.34 35.44
N LYS A 230 10.57 -1.01 36.73
CA LYS A 230 9.87 -1.80 37.73
C LYS A 230 8.41 -1.95 37.31
N ARG A 231 7.92 -3.19 37.25
CA ARG A 231 6.49 -3.52 37.23
C ARG A 231 5.79 -2.72 38.33
N LYS A 232 4.89 -1.82 37.96
CA LYS A 232 3.81 -1.36 38.83
C LYS A 232 2.51 -1.95 38.27
N PRO A 233 1.76 -2.73 39.04
CA PRO A 233 0.42 -3.14 38.63
C PRO A 233 -0.47 -1.89 38.62
N LEU A 234 -1.14 -1.65 37.51
CA LEU A 234 -2.26 -0.71 37.46
C LEU A 234 -3.47 -1.46 38.03
N LEU A 235 -4.00 -0.90 39.13
CA LEU A 235 -5.34 -1.20 39.66
C LEU A 235 -6.39 -0.56 38.76
#